data_AF-A0A0N0UWY0-F1
#
_entry.id   AF-A0A0N0UWY0-F1
#
_cell.length_a   1.000
_cell.length_b   1.000
_cell.length_c   1.000
_cell.angle_alpha   90.00
_cell.angle_beta   90.00
_cell.angle_gamma   90.00
#
_symmetry.space_group_name_H-M   'P 1'
#
loop_
_entity.id
_entity.type
_entity.pdbx_description
1 polymer ?
#
loop_
_entity_poly.entity_id
_entity_poly.type
_entity_poly.pdbx_seq_one_letter_code
_entity_poly.pdbx_strand_id
1 'polypeptide(L)'
;MTTILIAVLFFLQLLSFYFLIILNTKLAKFKELEKKQERLMREMDDTISMYLTEMKDENDRFIQELQNVSQPELAPVSIQHTAPVIEQKQSSSSTVQQEKDDSSTILEADTRVYIPKNIVANAYSRQQQASTNNSPIAPTTTNQVQKKEQTLTLEQQVLELMKQGKTSEEIAKQLQKGKTEIELLLKFQH
;
A
#
# COMPACT_ATOMS: atom_id res chain seq x y z
N MET A 1 35.57 -64.15 10.43
CA MET A 1 34.75 -63.76 9.26
C MET A 1 33.27 -63.65 9.63
N THR A 2 32.56 -64.76 9.88
CA THR A 2 31.12 -64.76 10.24
C THR A 2 30.77 -63.84 11.42
N THR A 3 31.58 -63.83 12.48
CA THR A 3 31.42 -62.94 13.64
C THR A 3 31.43 -61.44 13.28
N ILE A 4 32.29 -61.03 12.36
CA ILE A 4 32.39 -59.64 11.87
C ILE A 4 31.12 -59.29 11.07
N LEU A 5 30.66 -60.22 10.22
CA LEU A 5 29.43 -60.05 9.44
C LEU A 5 28.20 -59.88 10.36
N ILE A 6 28.09 -60.70 11.42
CA ILE A 6 27.02 -60.60 12.42
C ILE A 6 27.09 -59.25 13.17
N ALA A 7 28.28 -58.79 13.55
CA ALA A 7 28.45 -57.49 14.20
C ALA A 7 28.05 -56.31 13.29
N VAL A 8 28.38 -56.38 12.00
CA VAL A 8 27.96 -55.38 11.00
C VAL A 8 26.44 -55.39 10.80
N LEU A 9 25.80 -56.57 10.72
CA LEU A 9 24.34 -56.67 10.65
C LEU A 9 23.65 -56.09 11.90
N PHE A 10 24.18 -56.37 13.09
CA PHE A 10 23.64 -55.80 14.33
C PHE A 10 23.79 -54.28 14.39
N PHE A 11 24.92 -53.74 13.92
CA PHE A 11 25.12 -52.29 13.80
C PHE A 11 24.17 -51.65 12.78
N LEU A 12 23.96 -52.27 11.61
CA LEU A 12 22.96 -51.82 10.63
C LEU A 12 21.53 -51.85 11.20
N GLN A 13 21.19 -52.87 12.00
CA GLN A 13 19.88 -52.96 12.65
C GLN A 13 19.67 -51.82 13.67
N LEU A 14 20.69 -51.50 14.48
CA LEU A 14 20.66 -50.34 15.38
C LEU A 14 20.52 -49.02 14.60
N LEU A 15 21.24 -48.87 13.49
CA LEU A 15 21.14 -47.70 12.61
C LEU A 15 19.74 -47.55 11.99
N SER A 16 19.10 -48.65 11.59
CA SER A 16 17.71 -48.67 11.11
C SER A 16 16.72 -48.20 12.19
N PHE A 17 16.87 -48.66 13.44
CA PHE A 17 16.05 -48.16 14.56
C PHE A 17 16.28 -46.67 14.85
N TYR A 18 17.52 -46.19 14.76
CA TYR A 18 17.84 -44.76 14.89
C TYR A 18 17.16 -43.90 13.81
N PHE A 19 17.21 -44.34 12.55
CA PHE A 19 16.48 -43.66 11.46
C PHE A 19 14.96 -43.69 11.65
N LEU A 20 14.39 -44.79 12.16
CA LEU A 20 12.96 -44.90 12.47
C LEU A 20 12.54 -43.89 13.56
N ILE A 21 13.34 -43.73 14.62
CA ILE A 21 13.10 -42.75 15.68
C ILE A 21 13.17 -41.32 15.14
N ILE A 22 14.16 -41.00 14.30
CA ILE A 22 14.27 -39.69 13.64
C ILE A 22 13.05 -39.42 12.74
N LEU A 23 12.66 -40.38 11.90
CA LEU A 23 11.55 -40.23 10.97
C LEU A 23 10.22 -39.99 11.72
N ASN A 24 9.95 -40.79 12.76
CA ASN A 24 8.77 -40.60 13.60
C ASN A 24 8.78 -39.23 14.32
N THR A 25 9.93 -38.81 14.85
CA THR A 25 10.09 -37.49 15.49
C THR A 25 9.86 -36.34 14.51
N LYS A 26 10.37 -36.47 13.26
CA LYS A 26 10.15 -35.47 12.20
C LYS A 26 8.69 -35.42 11.76
N LEU A 27 8.03 -36.57 11.63
CA LEU A 27 6.62 -36.67 11.25
C LEU A 27 5.70 -36.07 12.32
N ALA A 28 5.97 -36.34 13.61
CA ALA A 28 5.24 -35.74 14.73
C ALA A 28 5.35 -34.20 14.73
N LYS A 29 6.56 -33.66 14.57
CA LYS A 29 6.80 -32.22 14.46
C LYS A 29 6.12 -31.58 13.25
N PHE A 30 6.05 -32.29 12.12
CA PHE A 30 5.34 -31.79 10.94
C PHE A 30 3.83 -31.67 11.19
N LYS A 31 3.22 -32.69 11.81
CA LYS A 31 1.80 -32.68 12.18
C LYS A 31 1.46 -31.63 13.26
N GLU A 32 2.38 -31.35 14.17
CA GLU A 32 2.26 -30.24 15.13
C GLU A 32 2.29 -28.88 14.42
N LEU A 33 3.20 -28.70 13.46
CA LEU A 33 3.32 -27.48 12.66
C LEU A 33 2.08 -27.23 11.79
N GLU A 34 1.56 -28.27 11.14
CA GLU A 34 0.31 -28.26 10.37
C GLU A 34 -0.87 -27.78 11.23
N LYS A 35 -1.06 -28.38 12.42
CA LYS A 35 -2.12 -27.95 13.37
C LYS A 35 -1.90 -26.52 13.89
N LYS A 36 -0.64 -26.09 14.06
CA LYS A 36 -0.34 -24.70 14.43
C LYS A 36 -0.69 -23.72 13.30
N GLN A 37 -0.45 -24.09 12.05
CA GLN A 37 -0.82 -23.31 10.87
C GLN A 37 -2.34 -23.19 10.71
N GLU A 38 -3.08 -24.29 10.86
CA GLU A 38 -4.56 -24.29 10.86
C GLU A 38 -5.12 -23.33 11.93
N ARG A 39 -4.60 -23.43 13.16
CA ARG A 39 -4.99 -22.54 14.27
C ARG A 39 -4.68 -21.07 13.98
N LEU A 40 -3.47 -20.78 13.50
CA LEU A 40 -3.04 -19.41 13.18
C LEU A 40 -3.90 -18.80 12.05
N MET A 41 -4.32 -19.61 11.08
CA MET A 41 -5.20 -19.15 9.99
C MET A 41 -6.58 -18.75 10.53
N ARG A 42 -7.18 -19.51 11.46
CA ARG A 42 -8.43 -19.10 12.12
C ARG A 42 -8.26 -17.83 12.95
N GLU A 43 -7.19 -17.74 13.76
CA GLU A 43 -6.91 -16.55 14.57
C GLU A 43 -6.66 -15.30 13.69
N MET A 44 -6.13 -15.49 12.48
CA MET A 44 -6.01 -14.46 11.44
C MET A 44 -7.38 -14.11 10.83
N ASP A 45 -8.22 -15.07 10.47
CA ASP A 45 -9.56 -14.82 9.90
C ASP A 45 -10.46 -14.06 10.89
N ASP A 46 -10.40 -14.42 12.18
CA ASP A 46 -11.11 -13.73 13.27
C ASP A 46 -10.65 -12.27 13.42
N THR A 47 -9.33 -12.00 13.36
CA THR A 47 -8.78 -10.64 13.49
C THR A 47 -8.98 -9.79 12.24
N ILE A 48 -8.91 -10.37 11.04
CA ILE A 48 -9.28 -9.69 9.79
C ILE A 48 -10.77 -9.33 9.80
N SER A 49 -11.64 -10.23 10.29
CA SER A 49 -13.08 -9.97 10.41
C SER A 49 -13.36 -8.80 11.34
N MET A 50 -12.71 -8.74 12.51
CA MET A 50 -12.80 -7.61 13.44
C MET A 50 -12.38 -6.29 12.78
N TYR A 51 -11.22 -6.26 12.12
CA TYR A 51 -10.69 -5.07 11.45
C TYR A 51 -11.56 -4.62 10.27
N LEU A 52 -12.13 -5.55 9.49
CA LEU A 52 -13.04 -5.22 8.39
C LEU A 52 -14.38 -4.66 8.90
N THR A 53 -14.87 -5.12 10.06
CA THR A 53 -16.03 -4.50 10.72
C THR A 53 -15.69 -3.10 11.23
N GLU A 54 -14.58 -2.94 11.96
CA GLU A 54 -14.12 -1.64 12.48
C GLU A 54 -13.94 -0.61 11.35
N MET A 55 -13.22 -0.97 10.28
CA MET A 55 -13.04 -0.11 9.11
C MET A 55 -14.35 0.16 8.35
N LYS A 56 -15.29 -0.79 8.34
CA LYS A 56 -16.62 -0.55 7.74
C LYS A 56 -17.41 0.46 8.57
N ASP A 57 -17.46 0.28 9.88
CA ASP A 57 -18.22 1.13 10.79
C ASP A 57 -17.62 2.55 10.85
N GLU A 58 -16.29 2.70 10.77
CA GLU A 58 -15.64 4.01 10.61
C GLU A 58 -15.99 4.69 9.29
N ASN A 59 -16.03 3.95 8.16
CA ASN A 59 -16.43 4.51 6.87
C ASN A 59 -17.91 4.94 6.86
N ASP A 60 -18.82 4.09 7.36
CA ASP A 60 -20.25 4.40 7.44
C ASP A 60 -20.49 5.63 8.34
N ARG A 61 -19.79 5.71 9.49
CA ARG A 61 -19.80 6.89 10.38
C ARG A 61 -19.26 8.15 9.70
N PHE A 62 -18.16 8.05 8.94
CA PHE A 62 -17.58 9.18 8.22
C PHE A 62 -18.53 9.71 7.13
N ILE A 63 -19.19 8.81 6.39
CA ILE A 63 -20.22 9.19 5.40
C ILE A 63 -21.43 9.85 6.10
N GLN A 64 -21.87 9.35 7.26
CA GLN A 64 -22.95 9.96 8.03
C GLN A 64 -22.61 11.39 8.50
N GLU A 65 -21.39 11.61 9.00
CA GLU A 65 -20.94 12.94 9.44
C GLU A 65 -20.91 13.93 8.27
N LEU A 66 -20.40 13.52 7.11
CA LEU A 66 -20.41 14.33 5.89
C LEU A 66 -21.84 14.67 5.42
N GLN A 67 -22.79 13.74 5.57
CA GLN A 67 -24.20 13.98 5.22
C GLN A 67 -24.87 14.96 6.19
N ASN A 68 -24.63 14.83 7.49
CA ASN A 68 -25.17 15.75 8.51
C ASN A 68 -24.65 17.18 8.32
N VAL A 69 -23.34 17.35 8.08
CA VAL A 69 -22.71 18.67 7.84
C VAL A 69 -23.17 19.30 6.50
N SER A 70 -23.69 18.49 5.56
CA SER A 70 -24.17 18.97 4.25
C SER A 70 -25.60 19.53 4.27
N GLN A 71 -26.25 19.67 5.43
CA GLN A 71 -27.63 20.14 5.55
C GLN A 71 -27.72 21.58 6.12
N PRO A 72 -27.66 22.63 5.28
CA PRO A 72 -27.84 24.01 5.74
C PRO A 72 -29.29 24.26 6.19
N GLU A 73 -29.45 24.95 7.31
CA GLU A 73 -30.75 25.37 7.85
C GLU A 73 -31.39 26.46 6.97
N LEU A 74 -32.17 26.04 5.97
CA LEU A 74 -32.91 26.95 5.09
C LEU A 74 -34.23 27.43 5.73
N ALA A 75 -34.11 28.16 6.83
CA ALA A 75 -35.20 28.97 7.36
C ALA A 75 -35.49 30.16 6.40
N PRO A 76 -36.74 30.34 5.90
CA PRO A 76 -37.02 31.30 4.84
C PRO A 76 -37.14 32.75 5.37
N VAL A 77 -36.00 33.45 5.48
CA VAL A 77 -35.99 34.91 5.69
C VAL A 77 -36.40 35.61 4.39
N SER A 78 -37.64 36.08 4.34
CA SER A 78 -38.18 36.81 3.19
C SER A 78 -37.58 38.22 3.09
N ILE A 79 -36.80 38.47 2.03
CA ILE A 79 -36.62 39.82 1.48
C ILE A 79 -37.07 39.81 0.03
N GLN A 80 -38.10 40.59 -0.24
CA GLN A 80 -38.81 40.70 -1.50
C GLN A 80 -38.52 42.09 -2.08
N HIS A 81 -37.87 42.19 -3.25
CA HIS A 81 -38.25 43.19 -4.27
C HIS A 81 -37.58 43.01 -5.66
N THR A 82 -38.41 43.15 -6.70
CA THR A 82 -38.15 43.62 -8.09
C THR A 82 -36.81 43.38 -8.79
N ALA A 83 -36.88 42.68 -9.93
CA ALA A 83 -35.99 42.93 -11.07
C ALA A 83 -36.23 44.33 -11.68
N PRO A 84 -35.28 44.85 -12.48
CA PRO A 84 -35.50 44.77 -13.93
C PRO A 84 -34.33 44.18 -14.73
N VAL A 85 -34.57 44.01 -16.03
CA VAL A 85 -33.75 43.30 -17.03
C VAL A 85 -32.72 44.24 -17.68
N ILE A 86 -31.55 43.73 -18.15
CA ILE A 86 -30.95 43.92 -19.52
C ILE A 86 -29.42 43.64 -19.62
N GLU A 87 -29.06 42.91 -20.69
CA GLU A 87 -27.76 42.79 -21.42
C GLU A 87 -26.51 42.06 -20.86
N GLN A 88 -25.57 41.84 -21.80
CA GLN A 88 -24.48 40.85 -21.81
C GLN A 88 -23.09 41.50 -21.91
N LYS A 89 -22.04 40.83 -21.40
CA LYS A 89 -20.82 40.59 -22.21
C LYS A 89 -19.91 39.46 -21.70
N GLN A 90 -19.01 39.01 -22.56
CA GLN A 90 -18.01 37.97 -22.33
C GLN A 90 -16.60 38.59 -22.14
N SER A 91 -15.69 37.85 -21.50
CA SER A 91 -14.21 37.99 -21.62
C SER A 91 -13.57 39.27 -21.01
N SER A 92 -12.30 39.30 -20.55
CA SER A 92 -11.26 38.24 -20.40
C SER A 92 -10.07 38.69 -19.52
N SER A 93 -9.42 37.72 -18.85
CA SER A 93 -7.97 37.64 -18.53
C SER A 93 -7.18 38.79 -17.86
N SER A 94 -6.78 38.56 -16.60
CA SER A 94 -5.40 38.67 -16.01
C SER A 94 -4.57 39.97 -16.20
N THR A 95 -4.00 40.63 -15.17
CA THR A 95 -2.77 40.18 -14.45
C THR A 95 -2.34 41.11 -13.27
N VAL A 96 -2.27 40.54 -12.05
CA VAL A 96 -1.31 40.65 -10.91
C VAL A 96 -0.42 41.91 -10.64
N GLN A 97 -0.48 42.45 -9.39
CA GLN A 97 0.59 42.85 -8.41
C GLN A 97 -0.05 43.72 -7.27
N GLN A 98 -0.06 43.39 -5.96
CA GLN A 98 0.98 43.41 -4.89
C GLN A 98 1.59 44.82 -4.61
N GLU A 99 1.63 45.44 -3.41
CA GLU A 99 1.14 45.17 -2.00
C GLU A 99 0.74 46.54 -1.33
N LYS A 100 0.59 46.82 -0.01
CA LYS A 100 0.76 46.15 1.32
C LYS A 100 0.04 46.96 2.45
N ASP A 101 -0.22 46.35 3.62
CA ASP A 101 -0.51 46.95 4.96
C ASP A 101 -1.80 47.83 5.11
N ASP A 102 -2.49 47.94 6.27
CA ASP A 102 -2.32 47.37 7.63
C ASP A 102 -3.71 47.14 8.34
N SER A 103 -3.70 46.36 9.43
CA SER A 103 -4.63 46.35 10.58
C SER A 103 -6.16 46.20 10.41
N SER A 104 -6.61 44.95 10.57
CA SER A 104 -7.73 44.50 11.44
C SER A 104 -9.14 45.13 11.39
N THR A 105 -10.15 44.30 11.13
CA THR A 105 -11.31 44.06 12.04
C THR A 105 -11.88 42.66 11.75
N ILE A 106 -12.32 41.95 12.79
CA ILE A 106 -12.86 40.58 12.67
C ILE A 106 -14.36 40.64 12.35
N LEU A 107 -14.77 39.98 11.27
CA LEU A 107 -16.13 39.45 11.07
C LEU A 107 -16.00 38.09 10.37
N GLU A 108 -16.47 37.03 11.02
CA GLU A 108 -16.32 35.66 10.53
C GLU A 108 -17.33 35.34 9.42
N ALA A 109 -16.85 34.87 8.27
CA ALA A 109 -17.65 34.39 7.15
C ALA A 109 -17.23 32.96 6.78
N ASP A 110 -18.20 32.13 6.38
CA ASP A 110 -18.06 30.69 6.06
C ASP A 110 -16.83 30.39 5.19
N THR A 111 -15.71 30.07 5.84
CA THR A 111 -14.43 29.84 5.18
C THR A 111 -14.35 28.39 4.73
N ARG A 112 -15.12 28.08 3.68
CA ARG A 112 -14.98 26.84 2.92
C ARG A 112 -13.57 26.79 2.35
N VAL A 113 -12.70 26.01 2.99
CA VAL A 113 -11.28 25.91 2.64
C VAL A 113 -11.14 25.40 1.21
N TYR A 114 -10.90 26.32 0.27
CA TYR A 114 -10.73 26.00 -1.15
C TYR A 114 -9.36 25.35 -1.37
N ILE A 115 -9.30 24.03 -1.25
CA ILE A 115 -8.09 23.26 -1.56
C ILE A 115 -7.95 23.20 -3.09
N PRO A 116 -6.87 23.76 -3.68
CA PRO A 116 -6.69 23.76 -5.13
C PRO A 116 -6.48 22.34 -5.68
N LYS A 117 -6.99 22.09 -6.88
CA LYS A 117 -7.11 20.74 -7.49
C LYS A 117 -5.79 19.97 -7.59
N ASN A 118 -4.66 20.65 -7.68
CA ASN A 118 -3.32 20.05 -7.70
C ASN A 118 -2.91 19.43 -6.36
N ILE A 119 -3.30 20.01 -5.23
CA ILE A 119 -3.05 19.42 -3.89
C ILE A 119 -3.88 18.14 -3.73
N VAL A 120 -5.15 18.18 -4.14
CA VAL A 120 -6.04 17.00 -4.13
C VAL A 120 -5.49 15.88 -5.02
N ALA A 121 -5.09 16.18 -6.26
CA ALA A 121 -4.51 15.20 -7.17
C ALA A 121 -3.20 14.59 -6.65
N ASN A 122 -2.32 15.40 -6.04
CA ASN A 122 -1.07 14.94 -5.42
C ASN A 122 -1.33 14.07 -4.18
N ALA A 123 -2.38 14.33 -3.40
CA ALA A 123 -2.77 13.49 -2.27
C ALA A 123 -3.25 12.10 -2.73
N TYR A 124 -4.19 12.04 -3.68
CA TYR A 124 -4.72 10.76 -4.17
C TYR A 124 -3.66 9.91 -4.90
N SER A 125 -2.81 10.52 -5.73
CA SER A 125 -1.71 9.80 -6.40
C SER A 125 -0.65 9.29 -5.42
N ARG A 126 -0.33 10.06 -4.36
CA ARG A 126 0.53 9.59 -3.27
C ARG A 126 -0.13 8.45 -2.47
N GLN A 127 -1.45 8.50 -2.24
CA GLN A 127 -2.17 7.44 -1.53
C GLN A 127 -2.17 6.13 -2.33
N GLN A 128 -2.37 6.18 -3.65
CA GLN A 128 -2.26 5.01 -4.53
C GLN A 128 -0.85 4.39 -4.51
N GLN A 129 0.20 5.20 -4.34
CA GLN A 129 1.58 4.73 -4.18
C GLN A 129 1.89 4.17 -2.77
N ALA A 130 1.09 4.51 -1.75
CA ALA A 130 1.26 3.97 -0.39
C ALA A 130 0.72 2.54 -0.27
N SER A 131 -0.37 2.20 -0.97
CA SER A 131 -1.02 0.88 -0.91
C SER A 131 -0.18 -0.30 -1.43
N THR A 132 1.00 -0.05 -2.00
CA THR A 132 1.90 -1.08 -2.56
C THR A 132 3.09 -1.42 -1.67
N ASN A 133 3.27 -0.76 -0.52
CA ASN A 133 4.49 -0.88 0.32
C ASN A 133 4.19 -1.13 1.81
N ASN A 134 3.58 -2.28 2.12
CA ASN A 134 3.57 -2.80 3.50
C ASN A 134 4.94 -3.36 3.88
N SER A 135 5.77 -2.58 4.57
CA SER A 135 6.96 -3.07 5.29
C SER A 135 7.19 -2.24 6.57
N PRO A 136 7.47 -2.84 7.75
CA PRO A 136 7.53 -2.11 9.01
C PRO A 136 8.70 -1.12 9.12
N ILE A 137 8.46 -0.01 9.80
CA ILE A 137 9.47 1.02 10.09
C ILE A 137 10.35 0.57 11.27
N ALA A 138 11.67 0.58 11.08
CA ALA A 138 12.67 0.46 12.14
C ALA A 138 13.64 1.66 12.10
N PRO A 139 14.09 2.21 13.25
CA PRO A 139 14.79 3.49 13.30
C PRO A 139 16.26 3.45 12.83
N THR A 140 16.69 4.61 12.32
CA THR A 140 17.97 4.92 11.65
C THR A 140 19.24 4.67 12.46
N THR A 141 20.33 4.22 11.79
CA THR A 141 21.71 4.70 12.05
C THR A 141 22.59 4.63 10.78
N THR A 142 22.71 5.79 10.12
CA THR A 142 23.96 6.41 9.63
C THR A 142 25.16 5.51 9.20
N ASN A 143 25.45 5.44 7.89
CA ASN A 143 26.63 6.13 7.32
C ASN A 143 26.80 6.10 5.78
N GLN A 144 27.20 7.28 5.27
CA GLN A 144 28.08 7.58 4.12
C GLN A 144 27.70 7.33 2.63
N VAL A 145 27.71 8.48 1.93
CA VAL A 145 28.18 8.78 0.56
C VAL A 145 27.23 8.54 -0.62
N GLN A 146 27.18 9.57 -1.48
CA GLN A 146 26.21 9.80 -2.53
C GLN A 146 26.64 9.17 -3.87
N LYS A 147 25.67 8.65 -4.62
CA LYS A 147 25.58 8.91 -6.07
C LYS A 147 24.18 9.44 -6.38
N LYS A 148 24.11 10.53 -7.15
CA LYS A 148 22.88 11.22 -7.52
C LYS A 148 22.42 10.76 -8.91
N GLU A 149 21.34 9.99 -8.96
CA GLU A 149 20.51 9.79 -10.15
C GLU A 149 19.09 9.40 -9.72
N GLN A 150 18.11 9.56 -10.61
CA GLN A 150 16.70 9.42 -10.24
C GLN A 150 16.35 7.98 -9.86
N THR A 151 15.53 7.81 -8.81
CA THR A 151 14.88 6.55 -8.48
C THR A 151 13.77 6.27 -9.49
N LEU A 152 14.16 5.80 -10.68
CA LEU A 152 13.27 5.14 -11.63
C LEU A 152 12.51 4.05 -10.90
N THR A 153 11.20 3.94 -11.11
CA THR A 153 10.42 2.86 -10.51
C THR A 153 10.89 1.51 -11.06
N LEU A 154 10.62 0.41 -10.34
CA LEU A 154 10.95 -0.95 -10.80
C LEU A 154 10.44 -1.19 -12.24
N GLU A 155 9.23 -0.73 -12.52
CA GLU A 155 8.59 -0.75 -13.85
C GLU A 155 9.36 0.03 -14.91
N GLN A 156 9.77 1.26 -14.60
CA GLN A 156 10.55 2.10 -15.51
C GLN A 156 11.93 1.48 -15.80
N GLN A 157 12.55 0.87 -14.78
CA GLN A 157 13.83 0.18 -14.92
C GLN A 157 13.72 -1.09 -15.78
N VAL A 158 12.65 -1.89 -15.59
CA VAL A 158 12.32 -3.04 -16.45
C VAL A 158 12.10 -2.60 -17.90
N LEU A 159 11.33 -1.53 -18.11
CA LEU A 159 11.00 -1.00 -19.43
C LEU A 159 12.22 -0.37 -20.15
N GLU A 160 13.14 0.25 -19.41
CA GLU A 160 14.41 0.73 -19.97
C GLU A 160 15.30 -0.46 -20.39
N LEU A 161 15.47 -1.47 -19.54
CA LEU A 161 16.28 -2.65 -19.85
C LEU A 161 15.70 -3.45 -21.03
N MET A 162 14.37 -3.51 -21.16
CA MET A 162 13.71 -4.11 -22.33
C MET A 162 13.93 -3.28 -23.61
N LYS A 163 13.89 -1.95 -23.53
CA LYS A 163 14.28 -1.06 -24.65
C LYS A 163 15.76 -1.17 -25.03
N GLN A 164 16.63 -1.56 -24.10
CA GLN A 164 18.03 -1.93 -24.35
C GLN A 164 18.18 -3.33 -25.00
N GLY A 165 17.08 -4.02 -25.31
CA GLY A 165 17.09 -5.32 -26.00
C GLY A 165 17.34 -6.54 -25.11
N LYS A 166 17.33 -6.39 -23.78
CA LYS A 166 17.60 -7.48 -22.83
C LYS A 166 16.37 -8.40 -22.68
N THR A 167 16.63 -9.69 -22.50
CA THR A 167 15.59 -10.70 -22.27
C THR A 167 14.98 -10.59 -20.86
N SER A 168 13.76 -11.11 -20.68
CA SER A 168 13.09 -11.15 -19.36
C SER A 168 13.96 -11.79 -18.26
N GLU A 169 14.78 -12.77 -18.63
CA GLU A 169 15.65 -13.50 -17.72
C GLU A 169 16.92 -12.71 -17.33
N GLU A 170 17.49 -11.92 -18.24
CA GLU A 170 18.59 -11.02 -17.93
C GLU A 170 18.13 -9.86 -17.04
N ILE A 171 16.94 -9.33 -17.31
CA ILE A 171 16.30 -8.30 -16.46
C ILE A 171 16.03 -8.87 -15.06
N ALA A 172 15.50 -10.09 -14.96
CA ALA A 172 15.25 -10.78 -13.70
C ALA A 172 16.54 -10.97 -12.87
N LYS A 173 17.64 -11.39 -13.52
CA LYS A 173 18.97 -11.51 -12.89
C LYS A 173 19.52 -10.15 -12.46
N GLN A 174 19.41 -9.12 -13.30
CA GLN A 174 19.90 -7.77 -13.03
C GLN A 174 19.18 -7.08 -11.87
N LEU A 175 17.87 -7.32 -11.71
CA LEU A 175 17.01 -6.68 -10.70
C LEU A 175 16.73 -7.55 -9.47
N GLN A 176 17.32 -8.75 -9.40
CA GLN A 176 17.05 -9.76 -8.37
C GLN A 176 15.55 -10.01 -8.19
N LYS A 177 14.89 -10.37 -9.29
CA LYS A 177 13.45 -10.69 -9.39
C LYS A 177 13.24 -12.05 -10.02
N GLY A 178 12.06 -12.62 -9.85
CA GLY A 178 11.63 -13.81 -10.59
C GLY A 178 11.46 -13.50 -12.09
N LYS A 179 11.84 -14.45 -12.97
CA LYS A 179 11.59 -14.33 -14.42
C LYS A 179 10.10 -14.07 -14.72
N THR A 180 9.23 -14.81 -14.03
CA THR A 180 7.78 -14.66 -14.09
C THR A 180 7.29 -13.30 -13.57
N GLU A 181 7.96 -12.69 -12.58
CA GLU A 181 7.61 -11.35 -12.10
C GLU A 181 7.88 -10.30 -13.17
N ILE A 182 9.03 -10.38 -13.86
CA ILE A 182 9.35 -9.49 -14.98
C ILE A 182 8.39 -9.70 -16.16
N GLU A 183 8.04 -10.95 -16.47
CA GLU A 183 7.09 -11.27 -17.54
C GLU A 183 5.66 -10.81 -17.21
N LEU A 184 5.25 -10.84 -15.93
CA LEU A 184 4.00 -10.24 -15.46
C LEU A 184 4.03 -8.71 -15.56
N LEU A 185 5.08 -8.06 -15.06
CA LEU A 185 5.25 -6.59 -15.13
C LEU A 185 5.18 -6.07 -16.58
N LEU A 186 5.84 -6.75 -17.52
CA LEU A 186 5.77 -6.40 -18.94
C LEU A 186 4.38 -6.66 -19.55
N LYS A 187 3.66 -7.69 -19.09
CA LYS A 187 2.32 -8.04 -19.59
C LYS A 187 1.20 -7.15 -19.06
N PHE A 188 1.37 -6.54 -17.88
CA PHE A 188 0.38 -5.61 -17.32
C PHE A 188 0.52 -4.15 -17.80
N GLN A 189 1.54 -3.83 -18.60
CA GLN A 189 1.76 -2.50 -19.18
C GLN A 189 1.23 -2.36 -20.62
N HIS A 190 0.42 -3.31 -21.10
CA HIS A 190 0.17 -3.51 -22.54
C HIS A 190 -1.31 -3.65 -22.94
#